data_AF-A0AAN9T0B2-F1
#
_entry.id   AF-A0AAN9T0B2-F1
#
_cell.length_a   1.000
_cell.length_b   1.000
_cell.length_c   1.000
_cell.angle_alpha   90.00
_cell.angle_beta   90.00
_cell.angle_gamma   90.00
#
_symmetry.space_group_name_H-M   'P 1'
#
loop_
_entity.id
_entity.type
_entity.pdbx_description
1 polymer ?
#
loop_
_entity_poly.entity_id
_entity_poly.type
_entity_poly.pdbx_seq_one_letter_code
_entity_poly.pdbx_strand_id
1 'polypeptide(L)'
;MEDRDAKRMISMTKLSDLVLDCVMSYIHDLKDRNVVSQLKGKPRATMFNLILEDRGGFVTPWVLARSRSHAATQVCVKQKQKHFFENRTLEIANAESVSERESISMAFESNQVTATNTLQSICYNRGSLQLLDQRKLPLETIYLEIRDSTDGWNAIREMVVRGAPAIAIAAALSLAVEVSNLDGFNGSTTDAVSLLQKKLDYLVTSRPTAVNLSDAATKLKEVISNAAATASDGRSVFQVYIDAAEIMLEDDVASNKAIGSYGASIIQQQTQKQKLSVLTHCNTGSLATAGYGTALGVIRALHSGGVLERAYCTETRPFNQGSRLTAFELVHEKIPATLIADSAVAALMKAGRVDAVVVGADRVASNGDTANKIGTYNVALSAKFHNVPFYVAAPLTSIDLSLSSGQEIVIEERSPKELLNTHGGLGEQIAASGISVWNPAFDVTPADLIAGIITEKGVITKTSAGDAFDIKAFAQKKTG
;
A
#
# COMPACT_ATOMS: atom_id res chain seq x y z
N MET A 1 -52.57 7.91 3.36
CA MET A 1 -52.48 7.82 4.82
C MET A 1 -52.81 6.38 5.16
N GLU A 2 -51.95 5.76 5.96
CA GLU A 2 -51.79 4.33 6.23
C GLU A 2 -50.85 3.55 5.28
N ASP A 3 -49.89 2.90 5.95
CA ASP A 3 -48.92 1.89 5.54
C ASP A 3 -47.55 2.30 4.93
N ARG A 4 -46.69 2.95 5.74
CA ARG A 4 -45.22 2.98 5.53
C ARG A 4 -44.35 2.84 6.81
N ASP A 5 -44.91 2.50 7.97
CA ASP A 5 -44.16 2.46 9.23
C ASP A 5 -43.76 1.05 9.73
N ALA A 6 -44.15 -0.03 9.06
CA ALA A 6 -43.84 -1.39 9.53
C ALA A 6 -42.42 -1.92 9.16
N LYS A 7 -41.64 -1.22 8.33
CA LYS A 7 -40.29 -1.69 7.91
C LYS A 7 -39.10 -1.07 8.68
N ARG A 8 -39.34 -0.17 9.63
CA ARG A 8 -38.27 0.57 10.34
C ARG A 8 -37.87 0.04 11.72
N MET A 9 -38.55 -0.99 12.24
CA MET A 9 -38.27 -1.54 13.60
C MET A 9 -37.43 -2.83 13.64
N ILE A 10 -36.79 -3.25 12.55
CA ILE A 10 -35.99 -4.50 12.52
C ILE A 10 -34.47 -4.27 12.66
N SER A 11 -33.99 -3.02 12.72
CA SER A 11 -32.55 -2.72 12.64
C SER A 11 -31.83 -2.37 13.96
N MET A 12 -32.52 -2.09 15.07
CA MET A 12 -31.85 -1.70 16.34
C MET A 12 -31.85 -2.80 17.39
N THR A 13 -32.85 -3.67 17.40
CA THR A 13 -32.99 -4.76 18.39
C THR A 13 -31.92 -5.84 18.22
N LYS A 14 -31.53 -6.13 16.97
CA LYS A 14 -30.48 -7.14 16.68
C LYS A 14 -29.08 -6.69 17.09
N LEU A 15 -28.80 -5.39 17.08
CA LEU A 15 -27.49 -4.86 17.46
C LEU A 15 -27.31 -4.89 18.98
N SER A 16 -28.37 -4.63 19.75
CA SER A 16 -28.37 -4.73 21.21
C SER A 16 -28.24 -6.18 21.70
N ASP A 17 -28.84 -7.14 20.99
CA ASP A 17 -28.76 -8.56 21.37
C ASP A 17 -27.34 -9.12 21.19
N LEU A 18 -26.64 -8.77 20.10
CA LEU A 18 -25.29 -9.25 19.82
C LEU A 18 -24.25 -8.76 20.84
N VAL A 19 -24.39 -7.51 21.30
CA VAL A 19 -23.53 -6.92 22.32
C VAL A 19 -23.78 -7.56 23.69
N LEU A 20 -25.04 -7.82 24.02
CA LEU A 20 -25.42 -8.45 25.28
C LEU A 20 -24.93 -9.91 25.34
N ASP A 21 -25.02 -10.66 24.23
CA ASP A 21 -24.57 -12.04 24.16
C ASP A 21 -23.03 -12.15 24.29
N CYS A 22 -22.27 -11.22 23.71
CA CYS A 22 -20.82 -11.15 23.90
C CYS A 22 -20.43 -10.87 25.36
N VAL A 23 -21.12 -9.94 26.04
CA VAL A 23 -20.84 -9.58 27.43
C VAL A 23 -21.21 -10.73 28.38
N MET A 24 -22.34 -11.40 28.15
CA MET A 24 -22.76 -12.54 28.96
C MET A 24 -21.87 -13.77 28.76
N SER A 25 -21.37 -14.02 27.55
CA SER A 25 -20.38 -15.07 27.28
C SER A 25 -19.07 -14.82 28.04
N TYR A 26 -18.64 -13.56 28.12
CA TYR A 26 -17.41 -13.18 28.82
C TYR A 26 -17.56 -13.25 30.35
N ILE A 27 -18.73 -12.85 30.90
CA ILE A 27 -19.03 -12.97 32.34
C ILE A 27 -19.11 -14.45 32.78
N HIS A 28 -19.65 -15.31 31.92
CA HIS A 28 -19.74 -16.76 32.19
C HIS A 28 -18.35 -17.42 32.29
N ASP A 29 -17.40 -17.01 31.44
CA ASP A 29 -16.02 -17.53 31.46
C ASP A 29 -15.20 -17.07 32.67
N LEU A 30 -15.55 -15.93 33.28
CA LEU A 30 -14.80 -15.36 34.41
C LEU A 30 -15.10 -15.99 35.77
N LYS A 31 -16.10 -16.89 35.88
CA LYS A 31 -16.53 -17.56 37.14
C LYS A 31 -16.78 -16.61 38.32
N ASP A 32 -17.06 -15.34 38.08
CA ASP A 32 -17.32 -14.36 39.14
C ASP A 32 -18.77 -14.48 39.63
N ARG A 33 -18.94 -15.16 40.77
CA ARG A 33 -20.27 -15.53 41.30
C ARG A 33 -21.10 -14.33 41.74
N ASN A 34 -20.48 -13.20 42.09
CA ASN A 34 -21.19 -12.04 42.63
C ASN A 34 -21.94 -11.28 41.53
N VAL A 35 -21.30 -11.04 40.39
CA VAL A 35 -21.92 -10.35 39.23
C VAL A 35 -23.02 -11.22 38.61
N VAL A 36 -22.76 -12.53 38.47
CA VAL A 36 -23.75 -13.48 37.93
C VAL A 36 -25.01 -13.53 38.80
N SER A 37 -24.88 -13.43 40.14
CA SER A 37 -26.04 -13.41 41.05
C SER A 37 -26.92 -12.17 40.90
N GLN A 38 -26.33 -11.01 40.60
CA GLN A 38 -27.04 -9.73 40.49
C GLN A 38 -27.79 -9.58 39.16
N LEU A 39 -27.33 -10.28 38.12
CA LEU A 39 -27.92 -10.26 36.78
C LEU A 39 -28.96 -11.38 36.58
N LYS A 40 -28.95 -12.43 37.41
CA LYS A 40 -29.81 -13.61 37.26
C LYS A 40 -31.29 -13.25 37.38
N GLY A 41 -32.07 -13.54 36.34
CA GLY A 41 -33.54 -13.37 36.32
C GLY A 41 -34.03 -11.96 35.99
N LYS A 42 -33.15 -11.01 35.63
CA LYS A 42 -33.56 -9.65 35.22
C LYS A 42 -33.88 -9.57 33.72
N PRO A 43 -34.80 -8.68 33.29
CA PRO A 43 -35.05 -8.41 31.87
C PRO A 43 -33.80 -7.84 31.16
N ARG A 44 -33.60 -8.19 29.88
CA ARG A 44 -32.41 -7.80 29.09
C ARG A 44 -32.13 -6.29 29.08
N ALA A 45 -33.17 -5.47 28.94
CA ALA A 45 -33.04 -4.01 28.95
C ALA A 45 -32.51 -3.48 30.30
N THR A 46 -32.87 -4.13 31.41
CA THR A 46 -32.41 -3.76 32.76
C THR A 46 -30.97 -4.19 33.02
N MET A 47 -30.53 -5.33 32.48
CA MET A 47 -29.12 -5.75 32.55
C MET A 47 -28.20 -4.78 31.80
N PHE A 48 -28.64 -4.32 30.62
CA PHE A 48 -27.87 -3.38 29.81
C PHE A 48 -27.63 -2.04 30.55
N ASN A 49 -28.66 -1.51 31.23
CA ASN A 49 -28.51 -0.29 32.03
C ASN A 49 -27.66 -0.49 33.29
N LEU A 50 -27.74 -1.64 33.96
CA LEU A 50 -26.90 -1.93 35.13
C LEU A 50 -25.41 -2.03 34.78
N ILE A 51 -25.08 -2.49 33.58
CA ILE A 51 -23.69 -2.52 33.06
C ILE A 51 -23.19 -1.11 32.74
N LEU A 52 -24.08 -0.21 32.33
CA LEU A 52 -23.75 1.17 31.96
C LEU A 52 -23.72 2.14 33.15
N GLU A 53 -24.44 1.84 34.24
CA GLU A 53 -24.60 2.75 35.39
C GLU A 53 -23.67 2.48 36.59
N ASP A 54 -22.64 1.63 36.48
CA ASP A 54 -21.68 1.41 37.58
C ASP A 54 -20.86 2.67 37.91
N ARG A 55 -21.34 3.44 38.89
CA ARG A 55 -20.62 4.58 39.50
C ARG A 55 -19.78 4.16 40.72
N GLY A 56 -19.48 2.86 40.89
CA GLY A 56 -18.89 2.27 42.10
C GLY A 56 -17.45 1.74 41.98
N GLY A 57 -16.78 1.86 40.84
CA GLY A 57 -15.31 1.79 40.78
C GLY A 57 -14.65 0.42 41.02
N PHE A 58 -15.28 -0.70 40.62
CA PHE A 58 -14.65 -2.03 40.79
C PHE A 58 -14.15 -2.70 39.50
N VAL A 59 -14.52 -2.23 38.30
CA VAL A 59 -14.21 -2.96 37.04
C VAL A 59 -13.03 -2.36 36.26
N THR A 60 -12.63 -1.12 36.52
CA THR A 60 -11.62 -0.42 35.73
C THR A 60 -10.16 -0.59 36.20
N PRO A 61 -9.82 -0.71 37.49
CA PRO A 61 -8.42 -0.82 37.90
C PRO A 61 -7.78 -2.20 37.70
N TRP A 62 -8.56 -3.28 37.63
CA TRP A 62 -8.03 -4.64 37.51
C TRP A 62 -7.77 -5.07 36.06
N VAL A 63 -8.57 -4.58 35.11
CA VAL A 63 -8.41 -4.82 33.66
C VAL A 63 -7.18 -4.11 33.09
N LEU A 64 -6.78 -2.97 33.67
CA LEU A 64 -5.62 -2.19 33.24
C LEU A 64 -4.27 -2.75 33.73
N ALA A 65 -4.25 -3.63 34.73
CA ALA A 65 -3.00 -4.14 35.31
C ALA A 65 -2.43 -5.39 34.62
N ARG A 66 -3.22 -6.10 33.79
CA ARG A 66 -2.80 -7.35 33.13
C ARG A 66 -2.76 -7.33 31.60
N SER A 67 -3.03 -6.19 30.97
CA SER A 67 -2.96 -6.02 29.50
C SER A 67 -1.56 -5.77 28.94
N ARG A 68 -0.50 -5.80 29.77
CA ARG A 68 0.89 -5.73 29.32
C ARG A 68 1.39 -7.09 28.87
N SER A 69 0.88 -7.58 27.73
CA SER A 69 1.61 -8.40 26.75
C SER A 69 0.60 -8.93 25.71
N HIS A 70 0.93 -8.78 24.43
CA HIS A 70 0.32 -9.44 23.26
C HIS A 70 -1.06 -8.99 22.71
N ALA A 71 -1.88 -8.16 23.37
CA ALA A 71 -3.22 -7.79 22.84
C ALA A 71 -3.38 -6.35 22.31
N ALA A 72 -2.36 -5.49 22.38
CA ALA A 72 -2.51 -4.06 22.08
C ALA A 72 -2.66 -3.72 20.58
N THR A 73 -2.16 -4.57 19.68
CA THR A 73 -2.10 -4.23 18.25
C THR A 73 -3.41 -4.56 17.51
N GLN A 74 -4.05 -5.68 17.81
CA GLN A 74 -5.30 -6.09 17.14
C GLN A 74 -6.54 -5.32 17.63
N VAL A 75 -6.56 -4.85 18.87
CA VAL A 75 -7.69 -4.08 19.42
C VAL A 75 -7.69 -2.64 18.88
N CYS A 76 -6.53 -2.04 18.63
CA CYS A 76 -6.43 -0.67 18.10
C CYS A 76 -7.00 -0.53 16.69
N VAL A 77 -6.84 -1.54 15.83
CA VAL A 77 -7.40 -1.55 14.47
C VAL A 77 -8.93 -1.71 14.49
N LYS A 78 -9.46 -2.61 15.32
CA LYS A 78 -10.91 -2.81 15.47
C LYS A 78 -11.60 -1.64 16.19
N GLN A 79 -10.93 -0.99 17.14
CA GLN A 79 -11.43 0.23 17.78
C GLN A 79 -11.42 1.44 16.84
N LYS A 80 -10.39 1.61 15.98
CA LYS A 80 -10.37 2.70 14.98
C LYS A 80 -11.48 2.55 13.93
N GLN A 81 -11.77 1.32 13.48
CA GLN A 81 -12.91 1.07 12.59
C GLN A 81 -14.24 1.35 13.30
N LYS A 82 -14.42 0.85 14.54
CA LYS A 82 -15.63 1.09 15.33
C LYS A 82 -15.88 2.59 15.57
N HIS A 83 -14.84 3.35 15.92
CA HIS A 83 -14.93 4.80 16.14
C HIS A 83 -15.21 5.57 14.85
N PHE A 84 -14.69 5.10 13.70
CA PHE A 84 -14.98 5.66 12.38
C PHE A 84 -16.47 5.47 12.00
N PHE A 85 -17.03 4.28 12.26
CA PHE A 85 -18.46 4.01 12.01
C PHE A 85 -19.37 4.78 12.99
N GLU A 86 -18.99 4.87 14.27
CA GLU A 86 -19.76 5.61 15.28
C GLU A 86 -19.81 7.13 14.97
N ASN A 87 -18.68 7.74 14.62
CA ASN A 87 -18.62 9.18 14.28
C ASN A 87 -19.40 9.53 13.00
N ARG A 88 -19.35 8.68 11.96
CA ARG A 88 -20.09 8.90 10.70
C ARG A 88 -21.59 8.66 10.84
N THR A 89 -22.01 7.75 11.72
CA THR A 89 -23.43 7.54 12.04
C THR A 89 -24.00 8.75 12.79
N LEU A 90 -23.19 9.39 13.64
CA LEU A 90 -23.52 10.66 14.29
C LEU A 90 -23.60 11.82 13.29
N GLU A 91 -22.73 11.88 12.27
CA GLU A 91 -22.82 12.88 11.20
C GLU A 91 -24.11 12.75 10.36
N ILE A 92 -24.53 11.53 10.01
CA ILE A 92 -25.81 11.30 9.31
C ILE A 92 -27.00 11.70 10.20
N ALA A 93 -26.91 11.47 11.51
CA ALA A 93 -27.95 11.85 12.46
C ALA A 93 -28.05 13.37 12.66
N ASN A 94 -26.93 14.09 12.57
CA ASN A 94 -26.84 15.54 12.78
C ASN A 94 -27.02 16.38 11.50
N ALA A 95 -27.09 15.78 10.32
CA ALA A 95 -27.34 16.49 9.06
C ALA A 95 -28.74 17.13 9.06
N GLU A 96 -28.79 18.42 8.73
CA GLU A 96 -29.97 19.29 8.87
C GLU A 96 -30.96 19.14 7.69
N SER A 97 -30.50 18.58 6.56
CA SER A 97 -31.30 18.39 5.35
C SER A 97 -31.27 16.97 4.80
N VAL A 98 -32.33 16.60 4.07
CA VAL A 98 -32.44 15.29 3.40
C VAL A 98 -31.35 15.12 2.33
N SER A 99 -31.01 16.17 1.60
CA SER A 99 -29.94 16.17 0.59
C SER A 99 -28.54 15.93 1.18
N GLU A 100 -28.30 16.39 2.40
CA GLU A 100 -27.02 16.21 3.10
C GLU A 100 -26.87 14.77 3.61
N ARG A 101 -27.97 14.16 4.10
CA ARG A 101 -28.02 12.74 4.48
C ARG A 101 -27.81 11.82 3.27
N GLU A 102 -28.43 12.14 2.14
CA GLU A 102 -28.25 11.39 0.88
C GLU A 102 -26.81 11.50 0.36
N SER A 103 -26.18 12.67 0.45
CA SER A 103 -24.78 12.88 0.07
C SER A 103 -23.80 12.07 0.95
N ILE A 104 -24.02 12.05 2.27
CA ILE A 104 -23.19 11.29 3.21
C ILE A 104 -23.42 9.77 3.05
N SER A 105 -24.66 9.34 2.80
CA SER A 105 -25.00 7.94 2.54
C SER A 105 -24.40 7.43 1.22
N MET A 106 -24.46 8.22 0.15
CA MET A 106 -23.83 7.88 -1.14
C MET A 106 -22.30 7.81 -1.02
N ALA A 107 -21.68 8.69 -0.23
CA ALA A 107 -20.25 8.62 0.08
C ALA A 107 -19.87 7.40 0.94
N PHE A 108 -20.81 6.87 1.74
CA PHE A 108 -20.62 5.66 2.53
C PHE A 108 -20.78 4.38 1.68
N GLU A 109 -21.79 4.33 0.81
CA GLU A 109 -21.99 3.24 -0.13
C GLU A 109 -20.86 3.17 -1.17
N SER A 110 -20.35 4.31 -1.66
CA SER A 110 -19.16 4.33 -2.52
C SER A 110 -17.90 3.84 -1.80
N ASN A 111 -17.77 4.13 -0.49
CA ASN A 111 -16.67 3.62 0.34
C ASN A 111 -16.80 2.12 0.71
N GLN A 112 -18.01 1.55 0.75
CA GLN A 112 -18.19 0.11 0.91
C GLN A 112 -18.01 -0.67 -0.39
N VAL A 113 -18.47 -0.11 -1.52
CA VAL A 113 -18.28 -0.71 -2.86
C VAL A 113 -16.80 -0.70 -3.28
N THR A 114 -15.99 0.23 -2.79
CA THR A 114 -14.54 0.28 -3.05
C THR A 114 -13.73 -0.73 -2.23
N ALA A 115 -14.26 -1.29 -1.14
CA ALA A 115 -13.52 -2.25 -0.31
C ALA A 115 -13.48 -3.69 -0.87
N THR A 116 -14.30 -4.03 -1.88
CA THR A 116 -14.45 -5.41 -2.40
C THR A 116 -14.07 -5.59 -3.86
N ASN A 117 -13.54 -4.56 -4.54
CA ASN A 117 -13.27 -4.59 -5.98
C ASN A 117 -11.85 -4.09 -6.36
N THR A 118 -10.91 -4.05 -5.42
CA THR A 118 -9.52 -3.65 -5.72
C THR A 118 -8.71 -4.83 -6.24
N LEU A 119 -8.14 -4.67 -7.44
CA LEU A 119 -7.21 -5.62 -8.04
C LEU A 119 -6.03 -5.90 -7.10
N GLN A 120 -5.88 -7.16 -6.69
CA GLN A 120 -4.78 -7.64 -5.84
C GLN A 120 -3.72 -8.31 -6.69
N SER A 121 -2.49 -7.81 -6.63
CA SER A 121 -1.31 -8.40 -7.29
C SER A 121 -0.71 -9.55 -6.48
N ILE A 122 -0.83 -9.47 -5.15
CA ILE A 122 -0.35 -10.42 -4.16
C ILE A 122 -1.57 -10.89 -3.35
N CYS A 123 -1.98 -12.14 -3.54
CA CYS A 123 -3.06 -12.77 -2.79
C CYS A 123 -2.44 -13.76 -1.79
N TYR A 124 -2.34 -13.34 -0.54
CA TYR A 124 -1.70 -14.13 0.51
C TYR A 124 -2.71 -14.52 1.60
N ASN A 125 -2.63 -15.78 2.01
CA ASN A 125 -3.10 -16.30 3.29
C ASN A 125 -1.99 -17.15 3.87
N ARG A 126 -1.95 -17.34 5.20
CA ARG A 126 -0.93 -18.20 5.81
C ARG A 126 -0.95 -19.59 5.20
N GLY A 127 0.18 -20.02 4.65
CA GLY A 127 0.34 -21.28 3.93
C GLY A 127 -0.07 -21.27 2.44
N SER A 128 -0.51 -20.13 1.88
CA SER A 128 -0.93 -20.02 0.48
C SER A 128 -0.61 -18.64 -0.11
N LEU A 129 0.13 -18.61 -1.22
CA LEU A 129 0.43 -17.40 -1.96
C LEU A 129 0.03 -17.57 -3.43
N GLN A 130 -0.65 -16.57 -3.97
CA GLN A 130 -0.89 -16.44 -5.40
C GLN A 130 -0.42 -15.06 -5.88
N LEU A 131 0.23 -15.04 -7.05
CA LEU A 131 0.69 -13.81 -7.70
C LEU A 131 -0.01 -13.64 -9.04
N LEU A 132 -0.50 -12.43 -9.30
CA LEU A 132 -1.07 -12.09 -10.61
C LEU A 132 0.04 -12.04 -11.67
N ASP A 133 -0.11 -12.77 -12.78
CA ASP A 133 0.84 -12.76 -13.89
C ASP A 133 0.73 -11.47 -14.70
N GLN A 134 1.53 -10.48 -14.32
CA GLN A 134 1.53 -9.16 -14.95
C GLN A 134 2.02 -9.17 -16.40
N ARG A 135 2.60 -10.27 -16.89
CA ARG A 135 3.01 -10.41 -18.29
C ARG A 135 1.80 -10.59 -19.22
N LYS A 136 0.71 -11.14 -18.68
CA LYS A 136 -0.52 -11.43 -19.39
C LYS A 136 -1.50 -10.27 -19.43
N LEU A 137 -1.33 -9.30 -18.53
CA LEU A 137 -2.07 -8.04 -18.57
C LEU A 137 -1.75 -7.22 -19.83
N PRO A 138 -2.74 -6.52 -20.41
CA PRO A 138 -4.11 -6.32 -19.91
C PRO A 138 -5.14 -7.37 -20.42
N LEU A 139 -4.72 -8.35 -21.21
CA LEU A 139 -5.64 -9.23 -21.95
C LEU A 139 -6.19 -10.37 -21.08
N GLU A 140 -5.38 -10.90 -20.16
CA GLU A 140 -5.76 -12.01 -19.29
C GLU A 140 -5.38 -11.72 -17.84
N THR A 141 -6.26 -12.07 -16.91
CA THR A 141 -6.03 -11.96 -15.46
C THR A 141 -5.85 -13.38 -14.90
N ILE A 142 -4.59 -13.83 -14.83
CA ILE A 142 -4.22 -15.19 -14.40
C ILE A 142 -3.40 -15.09 -13.12
N TYR A 143 -3.76 -15.89 -12.12
CA TYR A 143 -3.01 -16.02 -10.87
C TYR A 143 -2.17 -17.30 -10.87
N LEU A 144 -0.89 -17.18 -10.54
CA LEU A 144 0.04 -18.29 -10.37
C LEU A 144 0.14 -18.64 -8.89
N GLU A 145 0.01 -19.92 -8.57
CA GLU A 145 0.27 -20.44 -7.23
C GLU A 145 1.78 -20.44 -6.97
N ILE A 146 2.20 -19.94 -5.82
CA ILE A 146 3.60 -19.90 -5.38
C ILE A 146 3.74 -20.79 -4.14
N ARG A 147 4.39 -21.93 -4.30
CA ARG A 147 4.45 -22.97 -3.26
C ARG A 147 5.69 -22.86 -2.39
N ASP A 148 6.75 -22.29 -2.93
CA ASP A 148 8.04 -22.18 -2.24
C ASP A 148 8.89 -21.02 -2.75
N SER A 149 10.08 -20.87 -2.16
CA SER A 149 11.07 -19.86 -2.58
C SER A 149 11.60 -20.04 -4.00
N THR A 150 11.54 -21.25 -4.58
CA THR A 150 11.95 -21.48 -5.98
C THR A 150 10.90 -20.92 -6.94
N ASP A 151 9.61 -21.14 -6.67
CA ASP A 151 8.52 -20.49 -7.40
C ASP A 151 8.61 -18.96 -7.26
N GLY A 152 8.83 -18.46 -6.04
CA GLY A 152 9.00 -17.02 -5.78
C GLY A 152 10.16 -16.42 -6.57
N TRP A 153 11.32 -17.09 -6.57
CA TRP A 153 12.49 -16.67 -7.33
C TRP A 153 12.21 -16.61 -8.85
N ASN A 154 11.55 -17.63 -9.41
CA ASN A 154 11.18 -17.67 -10.82
C ASN A 154 10.19 -16.55 -11.17
N ALA A 155 9.16 -16.34 -10.35
CA ALA A 155 8.16 -15.29 -10.55
C ALA A 155 8.80 -13.89 -10.57
N ILE A 156 9.77 -13.62 -9.70
CA ILE A 156 10.50 -12.34 -9.67
C ILE A 156 11.39 -12.19 -10.90
N ARG A 157 12.18 -13.23 -11.24
CA ARG A 157 13.09 -13.19 -12.39
C ARG A 157 12.36 -13.00 -13.71
N GLU A 158 11.24 -13.69 -13.89
CA GLU A 158 10.45 -13.64 -15.13
C GLU A 158 9.53 -12.42 -15.21
N MET A 159 9.53 -11.55 -14.20
CA MET A 159 8.66 -10.37 -14.11
C MET A 159 7.16 -10.70 -14.07
N VAL A 160 6.79 -11.84 -13.49
CA VAL A 160 5.39 -12.11 -13.06
C VAL A 160 4.99 -11.05 -12.04
N VAL A 161 5.86 -10.78 -11.06
CA VAL A 161 5.74 -9.68 -10.10
C VAL A 161 6.82 -8.64 -10.38
N ARG A 162 6.47 -7.36 -10.23
CA ARG A 162 7.37 -6.22 -10.44
C ARG A 162 6.96 -5.04 -9.58
N GLY A 163 7.88 -4.09 -9.45
CA GLY A 163 7.79 -2.99 -8.50
C GLY A 163 8.60 -3.31 -7.26
N ALA A 164 9.42 -2.35 -6.82
CA ALA A 164 10.39 -2.54 -5.75
C ALA A 164 9.78 -3.13 -4.46
N PRO A 165 8.65 -2.59 -3.95
CA PRO A 165 8.00 -3.19 -2.77
C PRO A 165 7.40 -4.57 -3.04
N ALA A 166 6.69 -4.75 -4.17
CA ALA A 166 6.03 -6.01 -4.49
C ALA A 166 7.02 -7.18 -4.65
N ILE A 167 8.20 -6.94 -5.22
CA ILE A 167 9.27 -7.96 -5.36
C ILE A 167 9.76 -8.41 -3.99
N ALA A 168 10.07 -7.48 -3.08
CA ALA A 168 10.56 -7.80 -1.75
C ALA A 168 9.53 -8.59 -0.92
N ILE A 169 8.25 -8.19 -1.01
CA ILE A 169 7.15 -8.84 -0.30
C ILE A 169 6.85 -10.22 -0.88
N ALA A 170 6.80 -10.37 -2.21
CA ALA A 170 6.62 -11.67 -2.85
C ALA A 170 7.75 -12.64 -2.48
N ALA A 171 9.00 -12.18 -2.42
CA ALA A 171 10.13 -12.99 -1.97
C ALA A 171 9.92 -13.48 -0.53
N ALA A 172 9.65 -12.55 0.40
CA ALA A 172 9.45 -12.87 1.81
C ALA A 172 8.27 -13.84 2.03
N LEU A 173 7.14 -13.58 1.38
CA LEU A 173 5.95 -14.42 1.51
C LEU A 173 6.12 -15.79 0.86
N SER A 174 6.89 -15.91 -0.23
CA SER A 174 7.17 -17.22 -0.85
C SER A 174 7.92 -18.17 0.09
N LEU A 175 8.90 -17.64 0.83
CA LEU A 175 9.61 -18.40 1.85
C LEU A 175 8.73 -18.62 3.09
N ALA A 176 7.86 -17.68 3.44
CA ALA A 176 6.90 -17.84 4.54
C ALA A 176 5.93 -19.00 4.26
N VAL A 177 5.44 -19.13 3.03
CA VAL A 177 4.63 -20.27 2.58
C VAL A 177 5.43 -21.56 2.65
N GLU A 178 6.67 -21.58 2.16
CA GLU A 178 7.54 -22.76 2.21
C GLU A 178 7.70 -23.29 3.63
N VAL A 179 8.06 -22.43 4.58
CA VAL A 179 8.29 -22.86 5.97
C VAL A 179 7.00 -23.08 6.76
N SER A 180 5.91 -22.42 6.39
CA SER A 180 4.57 -22.69 6.95
C SER A 180 4.08 -24.08 6.61
N ASN A 181 4.40 -24.56 5.40
CA ASN A 181 3.98 -25.87 4.90
C ASN A 181 5.06 -26.95 5.09
N LEU A 182 6.15 -26.64 5.81
CA LEU A 182 7.23 -27.58 6.06
C LEU A 182 6.84 -28.56 7.18
N ASP A 183 6.27 -29.68 6.77
CA ASP A 183 5.93 -30.78 7.67
C ASP A 183 7.19 -31.48 8.22
N GLY A 184 7.09 -31.96 9.46
CA GLY A 184 8.12 -32.83 10.04
C GLY A 184 9.48 -32.18 10.35
N PHE A 185 9.62 -30.85 10.26
CA PHE A 185 10.86 -30.17 10.68
C PHE A 185 11.18 -30.46 12.15
N ASN A 186 12.31 -31.12 12.40
CA ASN A 186 12.83 -31.51 13.71
C ASN A 186 14.23 -30.92 14.00
N GLY A 187 14.65 -29.94 13.20
CA GLY A 187 15.95 -29.27 13.35
C GLY A 187 16.01 -28.32 14.55
N SER A 188 17.23 -27.99 14.95
CA SER A 188 17.51 -26.99 15.97
C SER A 188 17.14 -25.57 15.52
N THR A 189 17.20 -24.60 16.44
CA THR A 189 17.11 -23.18 16.10
C THR A 189 18.16 -22.77 15.07
N THR A 190 19.40 -23.28 15.19
CA THR A 190 20.49 -23.03 14.25
C THR A 190 20.19 -23.57 12.85
N ASP A 191 19.55 -24.74 12.74
CA ASP A 191 19.16 -25.31 11.45
C ASP A 191 18.09 -24.46 10.76
N ALA A 192 17.09 -23.98 11.53
CA ALA A 192 16.04 -23.09 11.02
C ALA A 192 16.62 -21.74 10.53
N VAL A 193 17.53 -21.15 11.30
CA VAL A 193 18.25 -19.93 10.92
C VAL A 193 19.04 -20.15 9.62
N SER A 194 19.81 -21.25 9.53
CA SER A 194 20.61 -21.56 8.36
C SER A 194 19.74 -21.72 7.11
N LEU A 195 18.60 -22.42 7.23
CA LEU A 195 17.65 -22.59 6.14
C LEU A 195 17.11 -21.25 5.66
N LEU A 196 16.56 -20.43 6.57
CA LEU A 196 15.97 -19.15 6.22
C LEU A 196 16.99 -18.19 5.59
N GLN A 197 18.19 -18.07 6.17
CA GLN A 197 19.23 -17.20 5.64
C GLN A 197 19.67 -17.62 4.24
N LYS A 198 19.89 -18.92 4.00
CA LYS A 198 20.25 -19.45 2.68
C LYS A 198 19.16 -19.20 1.64
N LYS A 199 17.88 -19.36 2.01
CA LYS A 199 16.75 -19.12 1.11
C LYS A 199 16.57 -17.63 0.81
N LEU A 200 16.77 -16.75 1.79
CA LEU A 200 16.79 -15.31 1.56
C LEU A 200 17.94 -14.90 0.61
N ASP A 201 19.14 -15.45 0.80
CA ASP A 201 20.27 -15.23 -0.11
C ASP A 201 19.96 -15.70 -1.52
N TYR A 202 19.37 -16.88 -1.66
CA TYR A 202 18.91 -17.38 -2.95
C TYR A 202 17.88 -16.45 -3.60
N LEU A 203 16.85 -16.01 -2.87
CA LEU A 203 15.81 -15.10 -3.37
C LEU A 203 16.40 -13.77 -3.89
N VAL A 204 17.39 -13.20 -3.20
CA VAL A 204 18.09 -11.97 -3.62
C VAL A 204 18.74 -12.12 -5.01
N THR A 205 19.21 -13.32 -5.37
CA THR A 205 19.83 -13.57 -6.68
C THR A 205 18.86 -13.49 -7.86
N SER A 206 17.54 -13.46 -7.62
CA SER A 206 16.54 -13.38 -8.70
C SER A 206 16.69 -12.09 -9.52
N ARG A 207 16.99 -10.97 -8.85
CA ARG A 207 17.24 -9.65 -9.44
C ARG A 207 18.24 -8.85 -8.57
N PRO A 208 19.56 -9.08 -8.70
CA PRO A 208 20.57 -8.50 -7.82
C PRO A 208 20.63 -6.95 -7.79
N THR A 209 20.07 -6.29 -8.81
CA THR A 209 19.99 -4.83 -8.89
C THR A 209 18.81 -4.24 -8.11
N ALA A 210 17.87 -5.06 -7.63
CA ALA A 210 16.72 -4.62 -6.84
C ALA A 210 17.12 -4.42 -5.38
N VAL A 211 17.61 -3.22 -5.04
CA VAL A 211 18.11 -2.91 -3.69
C VAL A 211 17.07 -3.14 -2.59
N ASN A 212 15.78 -2.84 -2.85
CA ASN A 212 14.71 -3.10 -1.88
C ASN A 212 14.59 -4.58 -1.47
N LEU A 213 14.90 -5.51 -2.38
CA LEU A 213 14.92 -6.94 -2.09
C LEU A 213 16.08 -7.29 -1.15
N SER A 214 17.28 -6.79 -1.45
CA SER A 214 18.47 -6.98 -0.61
C SER A 214 18.30 -6.38 0.78
N ASP A 215 17.71 -5.18 0.89
CA ASP A 215 17.46 -4.51 2.15
C ASP A 215 16.42 -5.25 3.00
N ALA A 216 15.33 -5.70 2.36
CA ALA A 216 14.31 -6.49 3.04
C ALA A 216 14.88 -7.83 3.54
N ALA A 217 15.68 -8.52 2.72
CA ALA A 217 16.36 -9.74 3.12
C ALA A 217 17.29 -9.50 4.32
N THR A 218 18.06 -8.41 4.31
CA THR A 218 18.95 -8.05 5.43
C THR A 218 18.18 -7.83 6.73
N LYS A 219 17.09 -7.06 6.69
CA LYS A 219 16.22 -6.83 7.85
C LYS A 219 15.58 -8.13 8.37
N LEU A 220 15.13 -9.00 7.47
CA LEU A 220 14.57 -10.30 7.86
C LEU A 220 15.65 -11.19 8.51
N LYS A 221 16.89 -11.18 8.02
CA LYS A 221 18.00 -11.93 8.66
C LYS A 221 18.30 -11.44 10.07
N GLU A 222 18.18 -10.14 10.33
CA GLU A 222 18.30 -9.57 11.68
C GLU A 222 17.16 -10.07 12.59
N VAL A 223 15.91 -10.03 12.11
CA VAL A 223 14.74 -10.57 12.83
C VAL A 223 14.94 -12.04 13.18
N ILE A 224 15.39 -12.84 12.22
CA ILE A 224 15.68 -14.27 12.39
C ILE A 224 16.76 -14.49 13.45
N SER A 225 17.85 -13.71 13.40
CA SER A 225 18.97 -13.83 14.34
C SER A 225 18.56 -13.47 15.76
N ASN A 226 17.73 -12.43 15.93
CA ASN A 226 17.18 -12.04 17.23
C ASN A 226 16.20 -13.07 17.78
N ALA A 227 15.36 -13.66 16.92
CA ALA A 227 14.44 -14.72 17.30
C ALA A 227 15.18 -15.96 17.83
N ALA A 228 16.26 -16.35 17.16
CA ALA A 228 17.07 -17.51 17.54
C ALA A 228 17.69 -17.40 18.95
N ALA A 229 17.92 -16.18 19.45
CA ALA A 229 18.46 -15.95 20.79
C ALA A 229 17.47 -16.29 21.92
N THR A 230 16.17 -16.35 21.63
CA THR A 230 15.11 -16.54 22.63
C THR A 230 14.16 -17.70 22.33
N ALA A 231 14.22 -18.26 21.11
CA ALA A 231 13.36 -19.36 20.69
C ALA A 231 13.69 -20.70 21.38
N SER A 232 12.65 -21.48 21.70
CA SER A 232 12.78 -22.82 22.28
C SER A 232 13.14 -23.90 21.25
N ASP A 233 12.77 -23.70 20.00
CA ASP A 233 12.91 -24.65 18.89
C ASP A 233 12.92 -23.92 17.54
N GLY A 234 13.28 -24.63 16.47
CA GLY A 234 13.35 -24.03 15.13
C GLY A 234 11.99 -23.64 14.54
N ARG A 235 10.88 -24.27 14.95
CA ARG A 235 9.52 -23.87 14.50
C ARG A 235 9.15 -22.49 15.03
N SER A 236 9.56 -22.17 16.24
CA SER A 236 9.38 -20.84 16.83
C SER A 236 10.12 -19.76 16.02
N VAL A 237 11.30 -20.09 15.45
CA VAL A 237 12.02 -19.19 14.54
C VAL A 237 11.24 -18.99 13.22
N PHE A 238 10.67 -20.06 12.65
CA PHE A 238 9.81 -19.95 11.47
C PHE A 238 8.59 -19.07 11.74
N GLN A 239 7.96 -19.21 12.91
CA GLN A 239 6.79 -18.40 13.26
C GLN A 239 7.12 -16.90 13.29
N VAL A 240 8.24 -16.52 13.91
CA VAL A 240 8.69 -15.11 13.93
C VAL A 240 9.00 -14.61 12.52
N TYR A 241 9.59 -15.44 11.65
CA TYR A 241 9.83 -15.08 10.26
C TYR A 241 8.53 -14.86 9.47
N ILE A 242 7.56 -15.79 9.61
CA ILE A 242 6.25 -15.69 8.95
C ILE A 242 5.56 -14.40 9.39
N ASP A 243 5.50 -14.13 10.70
CA ASP A 243 4.86 -12.93 11.23
C ASP A 243 5.54 -11.66 10.70
N ALA A 244 6.88 -11.64 10.59
CA ALA A 244 7.60 -10.50 10.03
C ALA A 244 7.31 -10.29 8.53
N ALA A 245 7.20 -11.36 7.74
CA ALA A 245 6.84 -11.28 6.33
C ALA A 245 5.39 -10.79 6.13
N GLU A 246 4.46 -11.23 6.99
CA GLU A 246 3.07 -10.76 7.01
C GLU A 246 2.97 -9.28 7.38
N ILE A 247 3.73 -8.84 8.39
CA ILE A 247 3.82 -7.42 8.77
C ILE A 247 4.34 -6.57 7.62
N MET A 248 5.33 -7.03 6.85
CA MET A 248 5.80 -6.29 5.66
C MET A 248 4.69 -6.02 4.64
N LEU A 249 3.79 -6.99 4.43
CA LEU A 249 2.64 -6.83 3.54
C LEU A 249 1.68 -5.76 4.08
N GLU A 250 1.34 -5.84 5.37
CA GLU A 250 0.42 -4.91 6.03
C GLU A 250 0.99 -3.48 6.07
N ASP A 251 2.26 -3.33 6.44
CA ASP A 251 2.96 -2.05 6.54
C ASP A 251 3.08 -1.35 5.18
N ASP A 252 3.32 -2.08 4.10
CA ASP A 252 3.38 -1.50 2.76
C ASP A 252 2.00 -0.98 2.31
N VAL A 253 0.92 -1.73 2.55
CA VAL A 253 -0.45 -1.25 2.28
C VAL A 253 -0.79 -0.01 3.10
N ALA A 254 -0.42 0.01 4.39
CA ALA A 254 -0.64 1.15 5.26
C ALA A 254 0.15 2.39 4.78
N SER A 255 1.43 2.19 4.42
CA SER A 255 2.31 3.23 3.87
C SER A 255 1.74 3.81 2.58
N ASN A 256 1.29 2.96 1.64
CA ASN A 256 0.70 3.37 0.37
C ASN A 256 -0.56 4.21 0.55
N LYS A 257 -1.44 3.83 1.49
CA LYS A 257 -2.63 4.62 1.83
C LYS A 257 -2.28 5.99 2.42
N ALA A 258 -1.28 6.03 3.31
CA ALA A 258 -0.79 7.27 3.90
C ALA A 258 -0.20 8.20 2.83
N ILE A 259 0.67 7.69 1.95
CA ILE A 259 1.21 8.40 0.77
C ILE A 259 0.07 8.97 -0.07
N GLY A 260 -0.94 8.15 -0.39
CA GLY A 260 -2.10 8.59 -1.15
C GLY A 260 -2.82 9.76 -0.50
N SER A 261 -3.10 9.67 0.80
CA SER A 261 -3.78 10.70 1.58
C SER A 261 -3.00 12.01 1.66
N TYR A 262 -1.71 11.95 2.01
CA TYR A 262 -0.85 13.13 2.08
C TYR A 262 -0.65 13.78 0.71
N GLY A 263 -0.46 12.97 -0.34
CA GLY A 263 -0.32 13.44 -1.71
C GLY A 263 -1.57 14.13 -2.24
N ALA A 264 -2.74 13.55 -2.00
CA ALA A 264 -4.01 14.17 -2.41
C ALA A 264 -4.21 15.51 -1.70
N SER A 265 -3.89 15.56 -0.40
CA SER A 265 -4.02 16.78 0.40
C SER A 265 -3.12 17.91 -0.10
N ILE A 266 -1.83 17.64 -0.35
CA ILE A 266 -0.90 18.69 -0.81
C ILE A 266 -1.24 19.18 -2.22
N ILE A 267 -1.62 18.28 -3.13
CA ILE A 267 -2.00 18.66 -4.50
C ILE A 267 -3.23 19.56 -4.50
N GLN A 268 -4.24 19.23 -3.68
CA GLN A 268 -5.44 20.06 -3.53
C GLN A 268 -5.11 21.44 -2.94
N GLN A 269 -4.29 21.49 -1.90
CA GLN A 269 -3.88 22.75 -1.27
C GLN A 269 -3.10 23.66 -2.22
N GLN A 270 -2.23 23.08 -3.05
CA GLN A 270 -1.37 23.83 -3.98
C GLN A 270 -2.12 24.30 -5.22
N THR A 271 -3.02 23.47 -5.76
CA THR A 271 -3.80 23.83 -6.95
C THR A 271 -5.02 24.69 -6.62
N GLN A 272 -5.60 24.55 -5.42
CA GLN A 272 -6.83 25.21 -4.97
C GLN A 272 -8.04 25.00 -5.91
N LYS A 273 -8.01 23.93 -6.72
CA LYS A 273 -9.08 23.59 -7.67
C LYS A 273 -10.08 22.62 -7.04
N GLN A 274 -11.37 22.85 -7.32
CA GLN A 274 -12.46 21.94 -6.93
C GLN A 274 -12.39 20.60 -7.68
N LYS A 275 -11.91 20.65 -8.92
CA LYS A 275 -11.71 19.51 -9.81
C LYS A 275 -10.36 19.67 -10.49
N LEU A 276 -9.53 18.62 -10.46
CA LEU A 276 -8.18 18.69 -11.01
C LEU A 276 -7.81 17.44 -11.80
N SER A 277 -6.95 17.62 -12.80
CA SER A 277 -6.40 16.57 -13.64
C SER A 277 -4.94 16.29 -13.30
N VAL A 278 -4.60 15.03 -13.08
CA VAL A 278 -3.25 14.60 -12.70
C VAL A 278 -2.62 13.77 -13.80
N LEU A 279 -1.36 14.03 -14.14
CA LEU A 279 -0.57 13.16 -15.01
C LEU A 279 0.35 12.26 -14.18
N THR A 280 0.48 11.00 -14.60
CA THR A 280 1.43 10.04 -14.04
C THR A 280 2.20 9.30 -15.13
N HIS A 281 3.27 8.63 -14.73
CA HIS A 281 4.22 7.95 -15.61
C HIS A 281 4.59 6.59 -15.03
N CYS A 282 4.80 5.58 -15.89
CA CYS A 282 4.99 4.18 -15.53
C CYS A 282 3.75 3.59 -14.81
N ASN A 283 4.00 2.61 -13.94
CA ASN A 283 3.01 1.96 -13.10
C ASN A 283 3.50 1.91 -11.65
N THR A 284 2.67 2.46 -10.77
CA THR A 284 2.93 2.73 -9.35
C THR A 284 1.69 2.40 -8.51
N GLY A 285 0.83 1.52 -9.06
CA GLY A 285 -0.42 1.09 -8.46
C GLY A 285 -0.28 -0.12 -7.57
N SER A 286 -1.40 -0.83 -7.36
CA SER A 286 -1.42 -2.08 -6.60
C SER A 286 -0.63 -3.17 -7.31
N LEU A 287 -0.43 -3.04 -8.62
CA LEU A 287 0.43 -3.94 -9.40
C LEU A 287 1.93 -3.74 -9.13
N ALA A 288 2.34 -2.61 -8.56
CA ALA A 288 3.74 -2.32 -8.25
C ALA A 288 4.08 -2.38 -6.75
N THR A 289 3.08 -2.57 -5.89
CA THR A 289 3.22 -2.58 -4.43
C THR A 289 2.42 -3.74 -3.81
N ALA A 290 2.35 -3.84 -2.48
CA ALA A 290 1.45 -4.78 -1.80
C ALA A 290 -0.04 -4.52 -2.08
N GLY A 291 -0.37 -3.30 -2.50
CA GLY A 291 -1.73 -2.85 -2.70
C GLY A 291 -1.81 -1.33 -2.63
N TYR A 292 -2.89 -0.78 -3.19
CA TYR A 292 -3.19 0.66 -3.25
C TYR A 292 -2.21 1.55 -4.06
N GLY A 293 -0.91 1.28 -4.03
CA GLY A 293 0.11 2.00 -4.79
C GLY A 293 0.56 3.34 -4.19
N THR A 294 1.59 3.94 -4.78
CA THR A 294 2.17 5.21 -4.35
C THR A 294 1.57 6.39 -5.14
N ALA A 295 2.11 6.73 -6.32
CA ALA A 295 1.58 7.80 -7.15
C ALA A 295 0.16 7.51 -7.68
N LEU A 296 -0.12 6.25 -8.07
CA LEU A 296 -1.49 5.87 -8.38
C LEU A 296 -2.38 5.83 -7.12
N GLY A 297 -1.81 5.60 -5.94
CA GLY A 297 -2.49 5.74 -4.64
C GLY A 297 -2.93 7.17 -4.34
N VAL A 298 -2.15 8.16 -4.77
CA VAL A 298 -2.53 9.59 -4.74
C VAL A 298 -3.70 9.86 -5.67
N ILE A 299 -3.67 9.31 -6.89
CA ILE A 299 -4.78 9.42 -7.85
C ILE A 299 -6.05 8.74 -7.30
N ARG A 300 -5.93 7.56 -6.69
CA ARG A 300 -7.03 6.87 -6.00
C ARG A 300 -7.61 7.71 -4.87
N ALA A 301 -6.77 8.33 -4.05
CA ALA A 301 -7.21 9.20 -2.96
C ALA A 301 -7.96 10.44 -3.49
N LEU A 302 -7.47 11.07 -4.57
CA LEU A 302 -8.15 12.18 -5.24
C LEU A 302 -9.50 11.77 -5.84
N HIS A 303 -9.57 10.56 -6.41
CA HIS A 303 -10.81 10.00 -6.96
C HIS A 303 -11.85 9.71 -5.87
N SER A 304 -11.45 8.99 -4.82
CA SER A 304 -12.33 8.68 -3.68
C SER A 304 -12.77 9.94 -2.93
N GLY A 305 -11.95 10.99 -2.92
CA GLY A 305 -12.31 12.32 -2.40
C GLY A 305 -13.24 13.12 -3.32
N GLY A 306 -13.57 12.61 -4.51
CA GLY A 306 -14.42 13.30 -5.47
C GLY A 306 -13.78 14.52 -6.14
N VAL A 307 -12.46 14.67 -6.09
CA VAL A 307 -11.72 15.84 -6.60
C VAL A 307 -11.06 15.58 -7.95
N LEU A 308 -10.78 14.32 -8.27
CA LEU A 308 -10.18 13.96 -9.56
C LEU A 308 -11.18 14.22 -10.71
N GLU A 309 -10.77 15.05 -11.65
CA GLU A 309 -11.43 15.24 -12.95
C GLU A 309 -10.94 14.19 -13.94
N ARG A 310 -9.61 14.05 -14.07
CA ARG A 310 -8.98 13.07 -14.96
C ARG A 310 -7.63 12.59 -14.45
N ALA A 311 -7.33 11.32 -14.63
CA ALA A 311 -5.97 10.80 -14.64
C ALA A 311 -5.46 10.69 -16.08
N TYR A 312 -4.30 11.29 -16.38
CA TYR A 312 -3.56 11.03 -17.60
C TYR A 312 -2.41 10.07 -17.28
N CYS A 313 -2.29 8.97 -18.02
CA CYS A 313 -1.15 8.08 -17.91
C CYS A 313 -0.43 8.01 -19.25
N THR A 314 0.90 8.09 -19.24
CA THR A 314 1.67 7.89 -20.47
C THR A 314 1.84 6.40 -20.76
N GLU A 315 2.10 6.01 -22.01
CA GLU A 315 2.30 4.61 -22.37
C GLU A 315 3.53 3.99 -21.69
N THR A 316 4.59 4.79 -21.47
CA THR A 316 5.86 4.39 -20.86
C THR A 316 6.63 3.36 -21.68
N ARG A 317 7.16 3.78 -22.83
CA ARG A 317 8.06 2.95 -23.64
C ARG A 317 9.40 2.69 -22.90
N PRO A 318 10.11 1.61 -23.23
CA PRO A 318 9.73 0.57 -24.20
C PRO A 318 8.78 -0.50 -23.66
N PHE A 319 8.70 -0.68 -22.35
CA PHE A 319 8.02 -1.85 -21.76
C PHE A 319 6.51 -1.67 -21.58
N ASN A 320 5.99 -0.46 -21.88
CA ASN A 320 4.57 -0.13 -21.94
C ASN A 320 3.86 -0.32 -20.60
N GLN A 321 4.52 0.05 -19.50
CA GLN A 321 3.96 -0.13 -18.16
C GLN A 321 2.68 0.68 -17.97
N GLY A 322 2.64 1.91 -18.46
CA GLY A 322 1.49 2.78 -18.25
C GLY A 322 0.29 2.37 -19.11
N SER A 323 0.51 1.97 -20.36
CA SER A 323 -0.57 1.47 -21.22
C SER A 323 -1.06 0.07 -20.83
N ARG A 324 -0.18 -0.83 -20.39
CA ARG A 324 -0.56 -2.21 -20.04
C ARG A 324 -1.10 -2.34 -18.62
N LEU A 325 -0.51 -1.65 -17.65
CA LEU A 325 -0.80 -1.87 -16.23
C LEU A 325 -1.56 -0.70 -15.60
N THR A 326 -1.07 0.52 -15.76
CA THR A 326 -1.74 1.69 -15.15
C THR A 326 -3.11 1.93 -15.76
N ALA A 327 -3.24 1.89 -17.08
CA ALA A 327 -4.53 1.98 -17.75
C ALA A 327 -5.46 0.82 -17.34
N PHE A 328 -4.94 -0.39 -17.16
CA PHE A 328 -5.71 -1.54 -16.69
C PHE A 328 -6.29 -1.29 -15.28
N GLU A 329 -5.46 -0.85 -14.33
CA GLU A 329 -5.92 -0.51 -12.97
C GLU A 329 -6.97 0.61 -12.96
N LEU A 330 -6.72 1.68 -13.73
CA LEU A 330 -7.65 2.82 -13.84
C LEU A 330 -9.00 2.39 -14.41
N VAL A 331 -9.00 1.53 -15.44
CA VAL A 331 -10.25 0.98 -16.03
C VAL A 331 -10.95 0.04 -15.05
N HIS A 332 -10.21 -0.85 -14.39
CA HIS A 332 -10.76 -1.80 -13.42
C HIS A 332 -11.50 -1.09 -12.28
N GLU A 333 -10.90 -0.01 -11.76
CA GLU A 333 -11.46 0.80 -10.67
C GLU A 333 -12.41 1.90 -11.15
N LYS A 334 -12.69 1.98 -12.46
CA LYS A 334 -13.57 2.97 -13.10
C LYS A 334 -13.15 4.43 -12.81
N ILE A 335 -11.84 4.67 -12.69
CA ILE A 335 -11.27 6.00 -12.51
C ILE A 335 -11.27 6.72 -13.87
N PRO A 336 -11.77 7.97 -13.99
CA PRO A 336 -11.80 8.70 -15.24
C PRO A 336 -10.38 8.95 -15.74
N ALA A 337 -9.99 8.29 -16.82
CA ALA A 337 -8.61 8.25 -17.27
C ALA A 337 -8.44 8.44 -18.79
N THR A 338 -7.25 8.83 -19.21
CA THR A 338 -6.85 8.94 -20.61
C THR A 338 -5.40 8.49 -20.79
N LEU A 339 -5.18 7.56 -21.71
CA LEU A 339 -3.85 7.10 -22.12
C LEU A 339 -3.28 8.06 -23.17
N ILE A 340 -2.00 8.42 -23.04
CA ILE A 340 -1.27 9.24 -24.02
C ILE A 340 0.07 8.60 -24.39
N ALA A 341 0.59 8.92 -25.57
CA ALA A 341 1.99 8.62 -25.90
C ALA A 341 2.94 9.45 -25.02
N ASP A 342 4.14 8.94 -24.76
CA ASP A 342 5.14 9.67 -23.95
C ASP A 342 5.51 11.03 -24.59
N SER A 343 5.51 11.10 -25.93
CA SER A 343 5.78 12.32 -26.71
C SER A 343 4.66 13.37 -26.65
N ALA A 344 3.46 13.01 -26.18
CA ALA A 344 2.33 13.92 -26.12
C ALA A 344 2.27 14.76 -24.83
N VAL A 345 3.15 14.49 -23.85
CA VAL A 345 3.14 15.14 -22.52
C VAL A 345 3.20 16.67 -22.64
N ALA A 346 4.17 17.21 -23.38
CA ALA A 346 4.32 18.66 -23.53
C ALA A 346 3.11 19.30 -24.26
N ALA A 347 2.57 18.63 -25.28
CA ALA A 347 1.38 19.11 -25.97
C ALA A 347 0.15 19.13 -25.06
N LEU A 348 0.00 18.11 -24.20
CA LEU A 348 -1.09 18.02 -23.22
C LEU A 348 -1.00 19.15 -22.18
N MET A 349 0.21 19.40 -21.66
CA MET A 349 0.46 20.49 -20.70
C MET A 349 0.26 21.87 -21.34
N LYS A 350 0.73 22.07 -22.59
CA LYS A 350 0.50 23.29 -23.37
C LYS A 350 -0.99 23.58 -23.58
N ALA A 351 -1.81 22.54 -23.69
CA ALA A 351 -3.26 22.65 -23.78
C ALA A 351 -3.95 22.94 -22.43
N GLY A 352 -3.20 23.11 -21.33
CA GLY A 352 -3.72 23.42 -20.00
C GLY A 352 -4.53 22.29 -19.36
N ARG A 353 -4.28 21.04 -19.77
CA ARG A 353 -5.08 19.87 -19.35
C ARG A 353 -4.54 19.15 -18.10
N VAL A 354 -3.43 19.60 -17.54
CA VAL A 354 -2.75 18.96 -16.41
C VAL A 354 -2.53 19.99 -15.31
N ASP A 355 -2.96 19.66 -14.09
CA ASP A 355 -2.88 20.52 -12.92
C ASP A 355 -1.75 20.12 -11.96
N ALA A 356 -1.38 18.84 -11.98
CA ALA A 356 -0.23 18.33 -11.24
C ALA A 356 0.34 17.08 -11.93
N VAL A 357 1.62 16.82 -11.69
CA VAL A 357 2.26 15.54 -12.02
C VAL A 357 2.56 14.79 -10.72
N VAL A 358 2.26 13.50 -10.67
CA VAL A 358 2.71 12.61 -9.58
C VAL A 358 3.29 11.33 -10.16
N VAL A 359 4.53 11.03 -9.80
CA VAL A 359 5.27 9.83 -10.24
C VAL A 359 5.76 9.03 -9.04
N GLY A 360 6.12 7.76 -9.26
CA GLY A 360 6.81 6.97 -8.26
C GLY A 360 8.30 7.29 -8.18
N ALA A 361 9.03 6.49 -7.41
CA ALA A 361 10.49 6.45 -7.44
C ALA A 361 10.96 4.99 -7.36
N ASP A 362 12.09 4.71 -8.00
CA ASP A 362 12.85 3.49 -7.76
C ASP A 362 13.89 3.74 -6.65
N ARG A 363 14.52 4.92 -6.67
CA ARG A 363 15.43 5.38 -5.62
C ARG A 363 15.44 6.90 -5.50
N VAL A 364 15.52 7.41 -4.29
CA VAL A 364 15.70 8.83 -4.00
C VAL A 364 17.01 9.02 -3.21
N ALA A 365 17.94 9.80 -3.72
CA ALA A 365 19.18 10.14 -3.03
C ALA A 365 18.93 11.14 -1.89
N SER A 366 19.90 11.33 -1.00
CA SER A 366 19.74 12.21 0.18
C SER A 366 19.47 13.69 -0.13
N ASN A 367 19.88 14.18 -1.31
CA ASN A 367 19.56 15.54 -1.79
C ASN A 367 18.17 15.66 -2.46
N GLY A 368 17.47 14.54 -2.66
CA GLY A 368 16.17 14.47 -3.33
C GLY A 368 16.20 14.14 -4.82
N ASP A 369 17.39 14.00 -5.42
CA ASP A 369 17.48 13.51 -6.79
C ASP A 369 16.83 12.12 -6.87
N THR A 370 15.95 11.96 -7.84
CA THR A 370 15.08 10.79 -7.92
C THR A 370 15.35 10.02 -9.19
N ALA A 371 15.83 8.78 -9.05
CA ALA A 371 15.85 7.82 -10.12
C ALA A 371 14.46 7.17 -10.26
N ASN A 372 13.89 7.25 -11.45
CA ASN A 372 12.61 6.62 -11.79
C ASN A 372 12.62 6.18 -13.26
N LYS A 373 11.54 5.51 -13.71
CA LYS A 373 11.42 4.98 -15.07
C LYS A 373 11.79 6.03 -16.12
N ILE A 374 12.59 5.62 -17.12
CA ILE A 374 13.01 6.45 -18.25
C ILE A 374 11.81 7.19 -18.86
N GLY A 375 11.96 8.51 -19.02
CA GLY A 375 10.90 9.44 -19.39
C GLY A 375 10.47 10.35 -18.24
N THR A 376 10.74 9.98 -16.98
CA THR A 376 10.36 10.78 -15.80
C THR A 376 11.00 12.16 -15.84
N TYR A 377 12.30 12.23 -16.12
CA TYR A 377 13.01 13.51 -16.26
C TYR A 377 12.42 14.38 -17.37
N ASN A 378 12.04 13.79 -18.51
CA ASN A 378 11.40 14.51 -19.60
C ASN A 378 10.01 15.07 -19.21
N VAL A 379 9.25 14.32 -18.41
CA VAL A 379 7.99 14.80 -17.84
C VAL A 379 8.24 15.97 -16.88
N ALA A 380 9.26 15.87 -16.02
CA ALA A 380 9.61 16.93 -15.07
C ALA A 380 10.05 18.23 -15.75
N LEU A 381 10.85 18.14 -16.83
CA LEU A 381 11.22 19.30 -17.65
C LEU A 381 9.99 19.97 -18.28
N SER A 382 9.08 19.16 -18.84
CA SER A 382 7.83 19.66 -19.43
C SER A 382 6.96 20.34 -18.37
N ALA A 383 6.86 19.74 -17.18
CA ALA A 383 6.10 20.28 -16.06
C ALA A 383 6.65 21.64 -15.61
N LYS A 384 7.98 21.75 -15.45
CA LYS A 384 8.63 23.02 -15.10
C LYS A 384 8.39 24.11 -16.14
N PHE A 385 8.53 23.79 -17.44
CA PHE A 385 8.28 24.76 -18.51
C PHE A 385 6.83 25.28 -18.52
N HIS A 386 5.86 24.43 -18.17
CA HIS A 386 4.44 24.78 -18.14
C HIS A 386 3.92 25.21 -16.76
N ASN A 387 4.80 25.39 -15.77
CA ASN A 387 4.44 25.74 -14.38
C ASN A 387 3.44 24.74 -13.74
N VAL A 388 3.58 23.46 -14.04
CA VAL A 388 2.82 22.37 -13.42
C VAL A 388 3.65 21.79 -12.27
N PRO A 389 3.13 21.71 -11.03
CA PRO A 389 3.88 21.15 -9.91
C PRO A 389 4.12 19.65 -10.10
N PHE A 390 5.37 19.23 -9.87
CA PHE A 390 5.82 17.86 -10.05
C PHE A 390 6.14 17.20 -8.71
N TYR A 391 5.44 16.12 -8.38
CA TYR A 391 5.62 15.40 -7.12
C TYR A 391 6.17 13.99 -7.35
N VAL A 392 7.03 13.57 -6.43
CA VAL A 392 7.48 12.18 -6.29
C VAL A 392 6.75 11.55 -5.12
N ALA A 393 6.13 10.39 -5.31
CA ALA A 393 5.47 9.62 -4.27
C ALA A 393 6.22 8.31 -4.02
N ALA A 394 6.88 8.21 -2.87
CA ALA A 394 7.75 7.10 -2.54
C ALA A 394 7.77 6.83 -1.03
N PRO A 395 7.75 5.57 -0.59
CA PRO A 395 7.93 5.25 0.83
C PRO A 395 9.35 5.60 1.26
N LEU A 396 9.57 5.83 2.56
CA LEU A 396 10.92 6.09 3.09
C LEU A 396 11.90 4.95 2.79
N THR A 397 11.41 3.73 2.58
CA THR A 397 12.22 2.57 2.17
C THR A 397 12.81 2.70 0.76
N SER A 398 12.35 3.65 -0.06
CA SER A 398 12.94 3.98 -1.36
C SER A 398 13.93 5.15 -1.30
N ILE A 399 14.13 5.74 -0.11
CA ILE A 399 15.09 6.81 0.12
C ILE A 399 16.42 6.20 0.58
N ASP A 400 17.46 6.41 -0.23
CA ASP A 400 18.81 5.94 0.03
C ASP A 400 19.66 7.10 0.58
N LEU A 401 19.72 7.20 1.91
CA LEU A 401 20.51 8.23 2.60
C LEU A 401 22.02 8.02 2.47
N SER A 402 22.49 6.89 1.92
CA SER A 402 23.91 6.65 1.68
C SER A 402 24.43 7.35 0.44
N LEU A 403 23.54 7.67 -0.51
CA LEU A 403 23.88 8.39 -1.74
C LEU A 403 23.69 9.90 -1.54
N SER A 404 24.72 10.68 -1.86
CA SER A 404 24.67 12.14 -1.73
C SER A 404 23.90 12.81 -2.86
N SER A 405 23.91 12.22 -4.06
CA SER A 405 23.20 12.74 -5.23
C SER A 405 22.82 11.65 -6.22
N GLY A 406 22.02 12.03 -7.23
CA GLY A 406 21.64 11.13 -8.32
C GLY A 406 22.81 10.69 -9.22
N GLN A 407 23.96 11.38 -9.16
CA GLN A 407 25.16 11.01 -9.92
C GLN A 407 25.76 9.67 -9.49
N GLU A 408 25.49 9.24 -8.25
CA GLU A 408 25.97 7.97 -7.71
C GLU A 408 25.04 6.79 -8.07
N ILE A 409 23.89 7.07 -8.68
CA ILE A 409 22.93 6.05 -9.08
C ILE A 409 23.37 5.45 -10.42
N VAL A 410 23.80 4.20 -10.40
CA VAL A 410 24.10 3.44 -11.62
C VAL A 410 22.79 3.12 -12.35
N ILE A 411 22.66 3.60 -13.59
CA ILE A 411 21.48 3.37 -14.42
C ILE A 411 21.58 2.01 -15.11
N GLU A 412 20.60 1.14 -14.87
CA GLU A 412 20.44 -0.13 -15.58
C GLU A 412 20.19 0.14 -17.07
N GLU A 413 21.02 -0.41 -17.96
CA GLU A 413 20.73 -0.52 -19.38
C GLU A 413 20.17 -1.91 -19.71
N ARG A 414 19.08 -1.95 -20.48
CA ARG A 414 18.37 -3.19 -20.80
C ARG A 414 18.59 -3.64 -22.23
N SER A 415 18.14 -4.85 -22.51
CA SER A 415 18.25 -5.45 -23.84
C SER A 415 17.73 -4.51 -24.92
N PRO A 416 18.49 -4.29 -26.01
CA PRO A 416 18.01 -3.58 -27.20
C PRO A 416 16.69 -4.10 -27.76
N LYS A 417 16.40 -5.40 -27.56
CA LYS A 417 15.16 -6.04 -28.04
C LYS A 417 13.91 -5.33 -27.55
N GLU A 418 13.91 -4.76 -26.34
CA GLU A 418 12.72 -4.07 -25.80
C GLU A 418 12.28 -2.88 -26.67
N LEU A 419 13.25 -2.21 -27.32
CA LEU A 419 13.00 -1.12 -28.26
C LEU A 419 12.82 -1.62 -29.70
N LEU A 420 13.61 -2.61 -30.13
CA LEU A 420 13.59 -3.12 -31.50
C LEU A 420 12.31 -3.88 -31.84
N ASN A 421 11.63 -4.44 -30.84
CA ASN A 421 10.42 -5.26 -30.99
C ASN A 421 9.24 -4.67 -30.22
N THR A 422 8.03 -5.03 -30.62
CA THR A 422 6.81 -4.73 -29.85
C THR A 422 6.76 -5.52 -28.54
N HIS A 423 5.79 -5.19 -27.67
CA HIS A 423 5.51 -5.89 -26.41
C HIS A 423 6.73 -5.99 -25.48
N GLY A 424 7.54 -4.93 -25.41
CA GLY A 424 8.72 -4.89 -24.56
C GLY A 424 9.75 -5.98 -24.91
N GLY A 425 9.87 -6.34 -26.19
CA GLY A 425 10.89 -7.28 -26.67
C GLY A 425 10.38 -8.66 -27.08
N LEU A 426 9.09 -8.94 -26.85
CA LEU A 426 8.51 -10.27 -27.07
C LEU A 426 7.72 -10.41 -28.38
N GLY A 427 7.39 -9.29 -29.03
CA GLY A 427 6.60 -9.31 -30.26
C GLY A 427 7.43 -9.09 -31.53
N GLU A 428 6.74 -8.72 -32.60
CA GLU A 428 7.33 -8.47 -33.93
C GLU A 428 8.37 -7.34 -33.91
N GLN A 429 9.36 -7.44 -34.80
CA GLN A 429 10.36 -6.39 -35.01
C GLN A 429 9.71 -5.14 -35.63
N ILE A 430 10.05 -3.97 -35.10
CA ILE A 430 9.55 -2.67 -35.55
C ILE A 430 10.65 -1.72 -36.02
N ALA A 431 11.86 -1.89 -35.52
CA ALA A 431 13.01 -1.10 -35.92
C ALA A 431 13.81 -1.78 -37.04
N ALA A 432 14.52 -1.00 -37.86
CA ALA A 432 15.34 -1.54 -38.94
C ALA A 432 16.48 -2.44 -38.41
N SER A 433 16.76 -3.55 -39.09
CA SER A 433 17.85 -4.45 -38.74
C SER A 433 19.21 -3.74 -38.80
N GLY A 434 20.05 -3.96 -37.78
CA GLY A 434 21.40 -3.40 -37.72
C GLY A 434 21.52 -2.03 -37.03
N ILE A 435 20.42 -1.41 -36.60
CA ILE A 435 20.47 -0.15 -35.84
C ILE A 435 21.02 -0.36 -34.43
N SER A 436 21.88 0.54 -33.96
CA SER A 436 22.34 0.58 -32.56
C SER A 436 21.25 1.13 -31.65
N VAL A 437 21.20 0.65 -30.40
CA VAL A 437 20.17 1.04 -29.43
C VAL A 437 20.80 1.51 -28.15
N TRP A 438 20.30 2.62 -27.62
CA TRP A 438 20.53 3.06 -26.24
C TRP A 438 19.22 2.88 -25.47
N ASN A 439 19.23 2.00 -24.46
CA ASN A 439 18.01 1.61 -23.72
C ASN A 439 18.21 1.68 -22.20
N PRO A 440 18.39 2.88 -21.62
CA PRO A 440 18.40 3.04 -20.18
C PRO A 440 17.01 2.74 -19.61
N ALA A 441 16.94 1.94 -18.56
CA ALA A 441 15.68 1.59 -17.89
C ALA A 441 15.16 2.73 -17.00
N PHE A 442 16.03 3.65 -16.59
CA PHE A 442 15.73 4.73 -15.66
C PHE A 442 16.41 6.02 -16.12
N ASP A 443 15.91 7.17 -15.64
CA ASP A 443 16.61 8.44 -15.65
C ASP A 443 16.58 9.06 -14.26
N VAL A 444 17.39 10.11 -14.05
CA VAL A 444 17.44 10.86 -12.79
C VAL A 444 16.74 12.21 -13.00
N THR A 445 15.71 12.47 -12.21
CA THR A 445 15.09 13.78 -12.08
C THR A 445 15.78 14.56 -10.97
N PRO A 446 16.42 15.70 -11.27
CA PRO A 446 17.09 16.49 -10.24
C PRO A 446 16.09 17.12 -9.26
N ALA A 447 16.52 17.29 -8.01
CA ALA A 447 15.70 17.82 -6.93
C ALA A 447 15.11 19.22 -7.22
N ASP A 448 15.78 20.02 -8.06
CA ASP A 448 15.32 21.37 -8.42
C ASP A 448 14.02 21.37 -9.25
N LEU A 449 13.68 20.25 -9.90
CA LEU A 449 12.45 20.05 -10.67
C LEU A 449 11.29 19.51 -9.82
N ILE A 450 11.56 19.10 -8.59
CA ILE A 450 10.59 18.40 -7.73
C ILE A 450 9.98 19.39 -6.73
N ALA A 451 8.66 19.52 -6.74
CA ALA A 451 7.92 20.38 -5.83
C ALA A 451 7.81 19.80 -4.41
N GLY A 452 7.76 18.47 -4.29
CA GLY A 452 7.74 17.77 -3.00
C GLY A 452 7.84 16.26 -3.15
N ILE A 453 8.33 15.62 -2.09
CA ILE A 453 8.44 14.16 -1.99
C ILE A 453 7.41 13.67 -0.98
N ILE A 454 6.41 12.93 -1.44
CA ILE A 454 5.27 12.42 -0.66
C ILE A 454 5.65 11.04 -0.10
N THR A 455 5.62 10.93 1.22
CA THR A 455 5.96 9.71 1.98
C THR A 455 4.82 9.30 2.90
N GLU A 456 4.92 8.14 3.52
CA GLU A 456 3.99 7.67 4.54
C GLU A 456 3.99 8.51 5.83
N LYS A 457 5.02 9.35 6.04
CA LYS A 457 5.11 10.26 7.19
C LYS A 457 4.68 11.69 6.87
N GLY A 458 4.27 11.97 5.64
CA GLY A 458 3.93 13.31 5.16
C GLY A 458 4.73 13.73 3.92
N VAL A 459 4.69 15.02 3.61
CA VAL A 459 5.33 15.58 2.41
C VAL A 459 6.61 16.32 2.81
N ILE A 460 7.73 15.92 2.21
CA ILE A 460 9.00 16.63 2.31
C ILE A 460 8.96 17.80 1.31
N THR A 461 8.95 19.02 1.83
CA THR A 461 9.01 20.25 1.02
C THR A 461 10.39 20.88 1.11
N LYS A 462 10.74 21.69 0.12
CA LYS A 462 12.00 22.43 0.13
C LYS A 462 12.03 23.46 1.26
N THR A 463 13.22 23.68 1.81
CA THR A 463 13.44 24.66 2.88
C THR A 463 13.47 26.08 2.32
N SER A 464 12.92 27.05 3.07
CA SER A 464 12.88 28.46 2.67
C SER A 464 14.27 29.09 2.51
N ALA A 465 15.31 28.49 3.10
CA ALA A 465 16.66 29.04 3.16
C ALA A 465 17.54 28.63 1.96
N GLY A 466 17.15 27.65 1.14
CA GLY A 466 18.04 27.14 0.09
C GLY A 466 17.40 26.36 -1.05
N ASP A 467 16.07 26.34 -1.18
CA ASP A 467 15.36 25.56 -2.22
C ASP A 467 15.81 24.08 -2.29
N ALA A 468 16.20 23.52 -1.14
CA ALA A 468 16.73 22.17 -1.00
C ALA A 468 15.90 21.35 -0.01
N PHE A 469 15.87 20.02 -0.20
CA PHE A 469 15.23 19.09 0.71
C PHE A 469 16.14 18.76 1.91
N ASP A 470 15.58 18.76 3.13
CA ASP A 470 16.24 18.18 4.31
C ASP A 470 15.61 16.82 4.64
N ILE A 471 15.94 15.83 3.81
CA ILE A 471 15.38 14.48 3.90
C ILE A 471 15.82 13.79 5.20
N LYS A 472 17.06 14.02 5.63
CA LYS A 472 17.61 13.42 6.85
C LYS A 472 16.86 13.89 8.09
N ALA A 473 16.64 15.20 8.24
CA ALA A 473 15.87 15.71 9.37
C ALA A 473 14.42 15.22 9.34
N PHE A 474 13.81 15.14 8.16
CA PHE A 474 12.45 14.62 8.00
C PHE A 474 12.35 13.15 8.44
N ALA A 475 13.26 12.29 7.95
CA ALA A 475 13.27 10.86 8.27
C ALA A 475 13.47 10.58 9.77
N GLN A 476 14.27 11.43 10.44
CA GLN A 476 14.61 11.32 11.86
C GLN A 476 13.57 11.95 12.79
N LYS A 477 12.62 12.74 12.26
CA LYS A 477 11.58 13.37 13.06
C LYS A 477 10.74 12.26 13.73
N LYS A 478 10.81 12.17 15.07
CA LYS A 478 9.93 11.28 15.84
C LYS A 478 8.49 11.68 15.56
N THR A 479 7.67 10.72 15.16
CA THR A 479 6.21 10.87 15.15
C THR A 479 5.79 11.17 16.57
N GLY A 480 5.42 12.43 16.82
CA GLY A 480 4.97 12.93 18.12
C GLY A 480 3.62 12.39 18.53
#